data_AF-A0A7K1C4S6-F1
#
_entry.id   AF-A0A7K1C4S6-F1
#
_cell.length_a   1.000
_cell.length_b   1.000
_cell.length_c   1.000
_cell.angle_alpha   90.00
_cell.angle_beta   90.00
_cell.angle_gamma   90.00
#
_symmetry.space_group_name_H-M   'P 1'
#
loop_
_entity.id
_entity.type
_entity.pdbx_description
1 polymer ?
#
loop_
_entity_poly.entity_id
_entity_poly.type
_entity_poly.pdbx_seq_one_letter_code
_entity_poly.pdbx_strand_id
1 'polypeptide(L)'
;MAGKKAVGLIKLQIQAGAANPAPPIGPALGQHGVNIMEFCTAYNNATQDKRGNVIPVEITVYEDRSFTFILKTPPAAELIKKAAGV
;
A
#
# COMPACT_ATOMS: atom_id res chain seq x y z
N MET A 1 -23.48 -9.30 2.23
CA MET A 1 -22.81 -8.31 1.35
C MET A 1 -22.30 -9.08 0.14
N ALA A 2 -22.92 -8.91 -1.04
CA ALA A 2 -22.56 -9.64 -2.25
C ALA A 2 -21.07 -9.38 -2.58
N GLY A 3 -20.24 -10.39 -2.33
CA GLY A 3 -18.79 -10.25 -2.29
C GLY A 3 -18.23 -10.00 -3.68
N LYS A 4 -17.69 -8.80 -3.92
CA LYS A 4 -16.82 -8.56 -5.06
C LYS A 4 -15.72 -9.63 -5.07
N LYS A 5 -15.64 -10.42 -6.13
CA LYS A 5 -14.64 -11.48 -6.25
C LYS A 5 -13.26 -10.83 -6.40
N ALA A 6 -12.34 -11.16 -5.50
CA ALA A 6 -10.96 -10.74 -5.61
C ALA A 6 -10.27 -11.55 -6.71
N VAL A 7 -9.59 -10.86 -7.63
CA VAL A 7 -8.83 -11.46 -8.74
C VAL A 7 -7.34 -11.50 -8.48
N GLY A 8 -6.85 -10.68 -7.55
CA GLY A 8 -5.44 -10.59 -7.24
C GLY A 8 -5.21 -9.97 -5.87
N LEU A 9 -4.14 -10.41 -5.22
CA LEU A 9 -3.66 -9.83 -3.98
C LEU A 9 -2.18 -9.49 -4.13
N ILE A 10 -1.86 -8.22 -3.92
CA ILE A 10 -0.53 -7.65 -4.13
C ILE A 10 -0.05 -7.12 -2.78
N LYS A 11 1.17 -7.48 -2.39
CA LYS A 11 1.78 -7.00 -1.15
C LYS A 11 2.99 -6.16 -1.49
N LEU A 12 3.00 -4.91 -1.04
CA LEU A 12 4.10 -3.98 -1.26
C LEU A 12 4.58 -3.40 0.07
N GLN A 13 5.84 -3.02 0.11
CA GLN A 13 6.41 -2.24 1.20
C GLN A 13 6.82 -0.90 0.62
N ILE A 14 6.18 0.18 1.09
CA ILE A 14 6.34 1.50 0.49
C ILE A 14 6.65 2.50 1.60
N GLN A 15 7.52 3.47 1.33
CA GLN A 15 7.75 4.56 2.26
C GLN A 15 6.46 5.38 2.45
N ALA A 16 6.08 5.61 3.70
CA ALA A 16 4.91 6.39 4.05
C ALA A 16 4.98 7.80 3.44
N GLY A 17 3.90 8.23 2.78
CA GLY A 17 3.81 9.53 2.13
C GLY A 17 4.66 9.71 0.86
N ALA A 18 5.31 8.66 0.38
CA ALA A 18 6.23 8.71 -0.76
C ALA A 18 5.98 7.63 -1.84
N ALA A 19 4.74 7.14 -1.97
CA ALA A 19 4.35 6.28 -3.10
C ALA A 19 4.39 7.07 -4.41
N ASN A 20 5.02 6.48 -5.43
CA ASN A 20 5.12 7.02 -6.77
C ASN A 20 4.94 5.90 -7.82
N PRO A 21 4.61 6.21 -9.08
CA PRO A 21 4.39 5.20 -10.13
C PRO A 21 5.68 4.51 -10.62
N ALA A 22 6.82 4.73 -9.98
CA ALA A 22 8.08 4.10 -10.36
C ALA A 22 8.06 2.58 -10.05
N PRO A 23 8.96 1.78 -10.65
CA PRO A 23 9.21 0.42 -10.18
C PRO A 23 9.59 0.45 -8.69
N PRO A 24 9.00 -0.41 -7.84
CA PRO A 24 8.22 -1.62 -8.15
C PRO A 24 6.70 -1.45 -8.25
N ILE A 25 6.14 -0.27 -7.91
CA ILE A 25 4.69 -0.03 -7.79
C ILE A 25 4.01 -0.04 -9.15
N GLY A 26 4.59 0.67 -10.12
CA GLY A 26 4.02 0.82 -11.47
C GLY A 26 3.74 -0.53 -12.15
N PRO A 27 4.76 -1.40 -12.32
CA PRO A 27 4.56 -2.72 -12.91
C PRO A 27 3.61 -3.63 -12.11
N ALA A 28 3.73 -3.63 -10.77
CA ALA A 28 2.97 -4.51 -9.90
C ALA A 28 1.46 -4.24 -9.93
N LEU A 29 1.06 -2.97 -10.02
CA LEU A 29 -0.36 -2.57 -10.10
C LEU A 29 -0.86 -2.51 -11.55
N GLY A 30 -0.01 -2.06 -12.47
CA GLY A 30 -0.37 -1.93 -13.89
C GLY A 30 -0.73 -3.26 -14.54
N GLN A 31 -0.05 -4.35 -14.18
CA GLN A 31 -0.37 -5.70 -14.70
C GLN A 31 -1.79 -6.17 -14.33
N HIS A 32 -2.38 -5.60 -13.26
CA HIS A 32 -3.73 -5.91 -12.80
C HIS A 32 -4.77 -4.85 -13.21
N GLY A 33 -4.39 -3.86 -14.03
CA GLY A 33 -5.29 -2.81 -14.50
C GLY A 33 -5.74 -1.84 -13.41
N VAL A 34 -5.00 -1.75 -12.30
CA VAL A 34 -5.28 -0.83 -11.19
C VAL A 34 -4.80 0.57 -11.53
N ASN A 35 -5.55 1.60 -11.12
CA ASN A 35 -5.16 2.98 -11.28
C ASN A 35 -4.00 3.35 -10.31
N ILE A 36 -2.78 3.36 -10.85
CA ILE A 36 -1.55 3.58 -10.09
C ILE A 36 -1.54 4.96 -9.41
N MET A 37 -1.97 6.02 -10.11
CA MET A 37 -1.96 7.37 -9.55
C MET A 37 -2.93 7.53 -8.40
N GLU A 38 -4.12 6.95 -8.53
CA GLU A 38 -5.14 6.94 -7.48
C GLU A 38 -4.64 6.19 -6.24
N PHE A 39 -4.03 5.03 -6.44
CA PHE A 39 -3.39 4.29 -5.35
C PHE A 39 -2.29 5.12 -4.66
N CYS A 40 -1.36 5.72 -5.42
CA CYS A 40 -0.27 6.52 -4.86
C CYS A 40 -0.81 7.68 -4.01
N THR A 41 -1.80 8.42 -4.51
CA THR A 41 -2.41 9.53 -3.76
C THR A 41 -3.13 9.05 -2.50
N ALA A 42 -3.97 8.00 -2.62
CA ALA A 42 -4.70 7.45 -1.48
C ALA A 42 -3.76 6.90 -0.39
N TYR A 43 -2.71 6.19 -0.81
CA TYR A 43 -1.67 5.68 0.08
C TYR A 43 -0.91 6.81 0.78
N ASN A 44 -0.51 7.85 0.05
CA ASN A 44 0.25 8.97 0.61
C ASN A 44 -0.56 9.75 1.64
N ASN A 45 -1.86 9.95 1.39
CA ASN A 45 -2.77 10.59 2.34
C ASN A 45 -2.97 9.71 3.60
N ALA A 46 -3.19 8.41 3.42
CA ALA A 46 -3.45 7.47 4.51
C ALA A 46 -2.19 7.13 5.35
N THR A 47 -1.00 7.45 4.85
CA THR A 47 0.28 7.24 5.55
C THR A 47 0.98 8.55 5.90
N GLN A 48 0.31 9.70 5.75
CA GLN A 48 0.92 11.01 6.00
C GLN A 48 1.41 11.17 7.45
N ASP A 49 0.68 10.60 8.41
CA ASP A 49 1.02 10.57 9.84
C ASP A 49 2.19 9.61 10.16
N LYS A 50 2.53 8.71 9.24
CA LYS A 50 3.56 7.67 9.41
C LYS A 50 4.82 7.93 8.61
N ARG A 51 4.97 9.15 8.06
CA ARG A 51 6.15 9.56 7.28
C ARG A 51 7.45 9.21 8.01
N GLY A 52 8.41 8.72 7.24
CA GLY A 52 9.70 8.22 7.76
C GLY A 52 9.72 6.74 8.11
N ASN A 53 8.58 6.04 8.07
CA ASN A 53 8.53 4.58 8.23
C ASN A 53 8.19 3.89 6.89
N VAL A 54 8.62 2.64 6.74
CA VAL A 54 8.15 1.76 5.65
C VAL A 54 6.87 1.07 6.11
N ILE A 55 5.77 1.26 5.38
CA ILE A 55 4.46 0.68 5.71
C ILE A 55 4.15 -0.44 4.71
N PRO A 56 3.97 -1.69 5.18
CA PRO A 56 3.48 -2.75 4.34
C PRO A 56 2.01 -2.50 4.00
N VAL A 57 1.64 -2.70 2.74
CA VAL A 57 0.27 -2.55 2.25
C VAL A 57 -0.13 -3.80 1.48
N GLU A 58 -1.34 -4.29 1.77
CA GLU A 58 -1.98 -5.36 1.01
C GLU A 58 -3.09 -4.76 0.15
N ILE A 59 -2.97 -4.95 -1.16
CA ILE A 59 -3.86 -4.40 -2.18
C ILE A 59 -4.63 -5.57 -2.76
N THR A 60 -5.95 -5.53 -2.61
CA THR A 60 -6.87 -6.52 -3.18
C THR A 60 -7.48 -5.92 -4.43
N VAL A 61 -7.30 -6.58 -5.56
CA VAL A 61 -7.88 -6.20 -6.85
C VAL A 61 -9.12 -7.04 -7.10
N TYR A 62 -10.18 -6.43 -7.60
CA TYR A 62 -11.45 -7.08 -7.92
C TYR A 62 -11.66 -7.18 -9.44
N GLU A 63 -12.60 -8.02 -9.87
CA GLU A 63 -12.91 -8.25 -11.30
C GLU A 63 -13.30 -6.97 -12.06
N ASP A 64 -13.89 -5.99 -11.37
CA ASP A 64 -14.29 -4.69 -11.92
C ASP A 64 -13.10 -3.71 -12.06
N ARG A 65 -11.86 -4.17 -11.86
CA ARG A 65 -10.63 -3.34 -11.78
C ARG A 65 -10.65 -2.34 -10.63
N SER A 66 -11.64 -2.42 -9.74
CA SER A 66 -11.57 -1.69 -8.48
C SER A 66 -10.53 -2.34 -7.58
N PHE A 67 -10.01 -1.57 -6.65
CA PHE A 67 -9.06 -2.06 -5.66
C PHE A 67 -9.44 -1.56 -4.27
N THR A 68 -9.12 -2.35 -3.27
CA THR A 68 -9.06 -1.93 -1.87
C THR A 68 -7.65 -2.16 -1.37
N PHE A 69 -7.21 -1.36 -0.41
CA PHE A 69 -5.93 -1.58 0.22
C PHE A 69 -6.05 -1.48 1.73
N ILE A 70 -5.26 -2.27 2.42
CA ILE A 70 -5.16 -2.28 3.88
C ILE A 70 -3.71 -1.96 4.22
N LEU A 71 -3.53 -0.85 4.94
CA LEU A 71 -2.25 -0.51 5.55
C LEU A 71 -2.03 -1.43 6.73
N LYS A 72 -0.97 -2.23 6.70
CA LYS A 72 -0.55 -2.95 7.89
C LYS A 72 0.16 -2.01 8.84
N THR A 73 0.14 -2.37 10.11
CA THR A 73 1.01 -1.73 11.09
C THR A 73 2.47 -1.95 10.66
N PRO A 74 3.32 -0.90 10.72
CA PRO A 74 4.75 -1.11 10.54
C PRO A 74 5.20 -2.19 11.53
N PRO A 75 6.17 -3.05 11.14
CA PRO A 75 6.61 -4.13 12.00
C PRO A 75 6.96 -3.60 13.38
N ALA A 76 6.51 -4.30 14.43
CA ALA A 76 6.70 -3.88 15.82
C ALA A 76 8.17 -3.57 16.15
N ALA A 77 9.12 -4.20 15.44
CA ALA A 77 10.54 -3.91 15.53
C ALA A 77 10.92 -2.45 15.21
N GLU A 78 10.29 -1.81 14.20
CA GLU A 78 10.53 -0.39 13.89
C GLU A 78 9.89 0.52 14.94
N LEU A 79 8.71 0.16 15.45
CA LEU A 79 8.06 0.88 16.55
C LEU A 79 8.88 0.81 17.84
N ILE A 80 9.46 -0.36 18.15
CA ILE A 80 10.32 -0.57 19.31
C ILE A 80 11.65 0.19 19.14
N LYS A 81 12.31 0.13 17.97
CA LYS A 81 13.54 0.92 17.71
C LYS A 81 13.29 2.42 17.86
N LYS A 82 12.21 2.94 17.27
CA LYS A 82 11.84 4.35 17.37
C LYS A 82 11.48 4.78 18.80
N ALA A 83 10.81 3.91 19.57
CA ALA A 83 10.55 4.14 20.99
C ALA A 83 11.82 4.03 21.86
N ALA A 84 12.78 3.20 21.45
CA ALA A 84 14.05 3.00 22.13
C ALA A 84 15.12 4.06 21.77
N GLY A 85 14.86 4.92 20.79
CA GLY A 85 15.76 6.02 20.40
C GLY A 85 17.10 5.58 19.80
N VAL A 86 17.16 4.36 19.25
CA VAL A 86 18.35 3.71 18.68
C VAL A 86 18.20 3.36 17.21
#